data_AF-A0A2G2N1A0-F1
#
_entry.id   AF-A0A2G2N1A0-F1
#
_cell.length_a   1.000
_cell.length_b   1.000
_cell.length_c   1.000
_cell.angle_alpha   90.00
_cell.angle_beta   90.00
_cell.angle_gamma   90.00
#
_symmetry.space_group_name_H-M   'P 1'
#
loop_
_entity.id
_entity.type
_entity.pdbx_description
1 polymer ?
#
loop_
_entity_poly.entity_id
_entity_poly.type
_entity_poly.pdbx_seq_one_letter_code
_entity_poly.pdbx_strand_id
1 'polypeptide(L)' 'MNESDIIQIIGNKAVKEAQRKNLENGIANVYSKNGVMYFQLPDGTITMDNPFEKGELKERLDALTSAS' A
#
# COMPACT_ATOMS: atom_id res chain seq x y z
N MET A 1 -7.65 16.39 25.06
CA MET A 1 -6.84 15.58 24.12
C MET A 1 -5.65 15.09 24.92
N ASN A 2 -5.55 13.78 25.10
CA ASN A 2 -4.45 13.17 25.87
C ASN A 2 -3.28 12.81 24.93
N GLU A 3 -2.16 12.38 25.49
CA GLU A 3 -0.97 12.02 24.70
C GLU A 3 -1.24 10.89 23.70
N SER A 4 -2.09 9.91 24.05
CA SER A 4 -2.45 8.82 23.13
C SER A 4 -3.21 9.31 21.89
N ASP A 5 -4.05 10.34 22.04
CA ASP A 5 -4.76 10.94 20.91
C ASP A 5 -3.76 11.58 19.92
N ILE A 6 -2.73 12.25 20.43
CA ILE A 6 -1.69 12.91 19.62
C ILE A 6 -0.89 11.87 18.84
N ILE A 7 -0.46 10.79 19.50
CA ILE A 7 0.27 9.68 18.85
C ILE A 7 -0.59 9.08 17.73
N GLN A 8 -1.87 8.84 17.99
CA GLN A 8 -2.78 8.28 16.99
C GLN A 8 -2.98 9.21 15.79
N ILE A 9 -3.08 10.54 16.01
CA ILE A 9 -3.18 11.53 14.93
C ILE A 9 -1.94 11.51 14.03
N ILE A 10 -0.74 11.51 14.64
CA ILE A 10 0.53 11.51 13.90
C ILE A 10 0.65 10.22 13.07
N GLY A 11 0.38 9.07 13.68
CA GLY A 11 0.40 7.77 12.99
C GLY A 11 -0.58 7.73 11.82
N ASN A 12 -1.84 8.13 12.05
CA ASN A 12 -2.86 8.17 11.00
C ASN A 12 -2.48 9.10 9.85
N LYS A 13 -1.86 10.26 10.15
CA LYS A 13 -1.41 11.20 9.11
C LYS A 13 -0.29 10.59 8.27
N ALA A 14 0.70 9.97 8.90
CA ALA A 14 1.81 9.32 8.20
C ALA A 14 1.32 8.18 7.29
N VAL A 15 0.43 7.31 7.78
CA VAL A 15 -0.15 6.21 7.00
C VAL A 15 -0.92 6.74 5.79
N LYS A 16 -1.77 7.76 5.97
CA LYS A 16 -2.54 8.36 4.86
C LYS A 16 -1.63 8.99 3.80
N GLU A 17 -0.55 9.64 4.22
CA GLU A 17 0.40 10.24 3.30
C GLU A 17 1.15 9.17 2.48
N ALA A 18 1.61 8.10 3.13
CA ALA A 18 2.23 6.97 2.45
C ALA A 18 1.26 6.32 1.45
N GLN A 19 0.00 6.09 1.86
CA GLN A 19 -1.04 5.52 1.01
C GLN A 19 -1.31 6.37 -0.23
N ARG A 20 -1.41 7.69 -0.06
CA ARG A 20 -1.58 8.63 -1.19
C ARG A 20 -0.40 8.54 -2.16
N LYS A 21 0.84 8.60 -1.63
CA LYS A 21 2.05 8.54 -2.46
C LYS A 21 2.17 7.21 -3.21
N ASN A 22 1.78 6.09 -2.60
CA ASN A 22 1.76 4.80 -3.29
C ASN A 22 0.85 4.86 -4.52
N LEU A 23 -0.40 5.29 -4.35
CA LEU A 23 -1.38 5.34 -5.44
C LEU A 23 -0.94 6.33 -6.56
N GLU A 24 -0.39 7.50 -6.19
CA GLU A 24 0.15 8.47 -7.15
C GLU A 24 1.30 7.91 -7.99
N ASN A 25 2.08 6.99 -7.43
CA ASN A 25 3.17 6.31 -8.14
C ASN A 25 2.71 5.00 -8.82
N GLY A 26 1.41 4.71 -8.81
CA GLY A 26 0.87 3.47 -9.36
C GLY A 26 1.25 2.22 -8.55
N ILE A 27 1.52 2.36 -7.26
CA ILE A 27 1.85 1.27 -6.33
C ILE A 27 0.60 0.94 -5.50
N ALA A 28 0.27 -0.35 -5.39
CA ALA A 28 -0.86 -0.81 -4.60
C ALA A 28 -0.61 -0.61 -3.09
N ASN A 29 -1.65 -0.20 -2.35
CA ASN A 29 -1.61 -0.24 -0.88
C ASN A 29 -1.90 -1.65 -0.39
N VAL A 30 -1.21 -2.05 0.68
CA VAL A 30 -1.31 -3.39 1.25
C VAL A 30 -1.91 -3.31 2.66
N TYR A 31 -2.90 -4.16 2.92
CA TYR A 31 -3.57 -4.27 4.20
C TYR A 31 -3.61 -5.74 4.64
N SER A 32 -3.67 -5.96 5.96
CA SER A 32 -3.97 -7.26 6.52
C SER A 32 -5.16 -7.14 7.46
N LYS A 33 -6.14 -8.04 7.32
CA LYS A 33 -7.28 -8.14 8.21
C LYS A 33 -7.55 -9.62 8.48
N ASN A 34 -7.49 -10.01 9.75
CA ASN A 34 -7.66 -11.40 10.20
C ASN A 34 -6.73 -12.39 9.47
N GLY A 35 -5.49 -11.98 9.20
CA GLY A 35 -4.51 -12.81 8.48
C GLY A 35 -4.70 -12.86 6.96
N VAL A 36 -5.75 -12.23 6.42
CA VAL A 36 -5.99 -12.14 4.98
C VAL A 36 -5.41 -10.84 4.45
N MET A 37 -4.68 -10.92 3.34
CA MET A 37 -4.09 -9.77 2.67
C MET A 37 -5.08 -9.15 1.69
N TYR A 38 -5.13 -7.83 1.67
CA TYR A 38 -5.93 -7.05 0.73
C TYR A 38 -5.04 -6.01 0.07
N PHE A 39 -5.23 -5.84 -1.24
CA PHE A 39 -4.50 -4.89 -2.05
C PHE A 39 -5.49 -3.88 -2.62
N GLN A 40 -5.27 -2.60 -2.36
CA GLN A 40 -5.97 -1.52 -3.05
C GLN A 40 -5.08 -1.06 -4.21
N LEU A 41 -5.55 -1.31 -5.42
CA LEU A 41 -4.88 -0.91 -6.66
C LEU A 41 -5.03 0.61 -6.89
N PRO A 42 -4.20 1.21 -7.76
CA PRO A 42 -4.24 2.64 -8.07
C PRO A 42 -5.60 3.15 -8.60
N ASP A 43 -6.36 2.30 -9.27
CA ASP A 43 -7.72 2.59 -9.77
C ASP A 43 -8.79 2.54 -8.67
N GLY A 44 -8.41 2.17 -7.44
CA GLY A 44 -9.29 2.00 -6.30
C GLY A 44 -9.86 0.59 -6.12
N THR A 45 -9.60 -0.33 -7.05
CA THR A 45 -10.03 -1.73 -6.95
C THR A 45 -9.39 -2.40 -5.73
N ILE A 46 -10.20 -3.12 -4.94
CA ILE A 46 -9.71 -3.93 -3.81
C ILE A 46 -9.74 -5.40 -4.21
N THR A 47 -8.60 -6.07 -4.07
CA THR A 47 -8.45 -7.50 -4.39
C THR A 47 -7.72 -8.25 -3.29
N MET A 48 -7.93 -9.57 -3.24
CA MET A 48 -7.14 -10.49 -2.42
C MET A 48 -6.06 -11.20 -3.24
N ASP A 49 -6.12 -11.10 -4.57
CA ASP A 49 -5.06 -11.59 -5.46
C ASP A 49 -3.82 -10.72 -5.31
N ASN A 50 -2.65 -11.33 -5.08
CA ASN A 50 -1.40 -10.60 -4.98
C ASN A 50 -1.02 -9.98 -6.34
N PRO A 51 -1.03 -8.64 -6.50
CA PRO A 51 -0.72 -8.01 -7.78
C PRO A 51 0.78 -8.03 -8.09
N PHE A 52 1.63 -8.36 -7.12
CA PHE A 52 3.08 -8.44 -7.30
C PHE A 52 3.54 -9.81 -7.80
N GLU A 53 2.63 -10.73 -8.11
CA GLU A 53 2.93 -12.06 -8.65
C GLU A 53 2.65 -12.15 -10.16
N LYS A 54 1.81 -11.27 -10.72
CA LYS A 54 1.39 -11.30 -12.13
C LYS A 54 1.04 -9.91 -12.66
N GLY A 55 1.10 -9.75 -13.99
CA GLY A 55 0.69 -8.53 -14.69
C GLY A 55 1.67 -7.35 -14.50
N GLU A 56 1.19 -6.13 -14.76
CA GLU A 56 2.01 -4.92 -14.83
C GLU A 56 2.81 -4.64 -13.54
N LEU A 57 2.22 -4.91 -12.37
CA LEU A 57 2.87 -4.63 -11.08
C LEU A 57 4.02 -5.61 -10.79
N LYS A 58 3.94 -6.86 -11.24
CA LYS A 58 5.06 -7.81 -11.23
C LYS A 58 6.20 -7.33 -12.13
N GLU A 59 5.90 -6.89 -13.34
CA GLU A 59 6.89 -6.40 -14.30
C GLU A 59 7.65 -5.18 -13.75
N ARG A 60 6.92 -4.23 -13.14
CA ARG A 60 7.52 -3.06 -12.47
C ARG A 60 8.42 -3.48 -11.30
N LEU A 61 7.98 -4.43 -10.47
CA LEU A 61 8.78 -4.94 -9.36
C LEU A 61 10.07 -5.61 -9.86
N ASP A 62 9.98 -6.41 -10.91
CA ASP A 62 11.15 -7.05 -11.53
C ASP A 62 12.13 -6.02 -12.10
N ALA A 63 11.63 -4.97 -12.77
CA ALA A 63 12.49 -3.90 -13.29
C ALA A 63 13.25 -3.16 -12.18
N LEU A 64 12.62 -2.92 -11.03
CA LEU A 64 13.26 -2.26 -9.89
C LEU A 64 14.31 -3.16 -9.19
N THR A 65 14.02 -4.45 -9.08
CA THR A 65 14.86 -5.41 -8.34
C THR A 65 15.99 -5.99 -9.19
N SER A 66 15.82 -6.06 -10.52
CA SER A 66 16.89 -6.48 -11.44
C SER A 66 17.98 -5.44 -11.66
N ALA A 67 17.71 -4.18 -11.29
CA ALA A 67 18.65 -3.06 -11.37
C ALA A 67 19.48 -2.84 -10.09
N SER A 68 19.26 -3.66 -9.04
CA SER A 68 19.94 -3.60 -7.73
C SER A 68 20.89 -4.77 -7.53
#